data_AF-G4TST0-F1
#
_entry.id   AF-G4TST0-F1
#
_cell.length_a   1.000
_cell.length_b   1.000
_cell.length_c   1.000
_cell.angle_alpha   90.00
_cell.angle_beta   90.00
_cell.angle_gamma   90.00
#
_symmetry.space_group_name_H-M   'P 1'
#
loop_
_entity.id
_entity.type
_entity.pdbx_description
1 polymer ?
#
loop_
_entity_poly.entity_id
_entity_poly.type
_entity_poly.pdbx_seq_one_letter_code
_entity_poly.pdbx_strand_id
1 'polypeptide(L)'
;MPISLPSDVLGEVFAWYGLSEDLYHPLETLLLVSRSWHDTALLNRGIWARFNIEVGHLKSMDIWKTRLQRRLDRIGPTTLLDISIRNVCSIPNHPCASEYLNENVPKGNERSSAVILNACSVRYFMIEILKDFNGHKGSLAKRWRSLHLCFGNQEWIYKHAGWVDHLGFALDALFYPTPALETLTFGYLNPSGDSRRKNPFLPFSPNLRTCTLSNYPFSSYPDMSAAREVTIIRTVHQGRHTKHPMIPLGNAVEKLVLGLTANDGCTLPASLPRLRNVEIGRDGLWCNLDSVQAPLLSQVTLRIQGRRFLFTIFSRVSFLSTVTHLTILDEVSALTIDTHKFTLCLILQSILSLVHLEADKSALEGILGLVRDSRDGSMNPGGTIGKVDPTDCPFSCRRVCVSCVEKRGDAEISSDMDSWTAFFRILRTSTMYTQNPDIADMIEGLERPQ
;
A
#
# COMPACT_ATOMS: atom_id res chain seq x y z
N MET A 1 23.07 -31.74 -35.21
CA MET A 1 21.94 -30.80 -35.42
C MET A 1 21.76 -30.01 -34.14
N PRO A 2 21.65 -28.67 -34.17
CA PRO A 2 21.33 -27.92 -32.96
C PRO A 2 19.94 -28.35 -32.46
N ILE A 3 19.86 -28.72 -31.18
CA ILE A 3 18.61 -29.12 -30.53
C ILE A 3 17.74 -27.86 -30.45
N SER A 4 16.67 -27.79 -31.25
CA SER A 4 15.69 -26.72 -31.18
C SER A 4 14.68 -27.04 -30.08
N LEU A 5 14.50 -26.13 -29.13
CA LEU A 5 13.44 -26.26 -28.14
C LEU A 5 12.06 -26.08 -28.81
N PRO A 6 11.03 -26.79 -28.33
CA PRO A 6 9.64 -26.55 -28.73
C PRO A 6 9.19 -25.10 -28.49
N SER A 7 8.27 -24.61 -29.33
CA SER A 7 7.85 -23.19 -29.31
C SER A 7 7.10 -22.78 -28.03
N ASP A 8 6.38 -23.71 -27.41
CA ASP A 8 5.71 -23.57 -26.12
C ASP A 8 6.73 -23.37 -24.99
N VAL A 9 7.78 -24.20 -24.96
CA VAL A 9 8.89 -24.06 -24.00
C VAL A 9 9.60 -22.73 -24.19
N LEU A 10 9.85 -22.31 -25.43
CA LEU A 10 10.41 -20.97 -25.72
C LEU A 10 9.50 -19.84 -25.24
N GLY A 11 8.18 -20.00 -25.39
CA GLY A 11 7.20 -19.04 -24.89
C GLY A 11 7.30 -18.83 -23.38
N GLU A 12 7.41 -19.91 -22.61
CA GLU A 12 7.59 -19.86 -21.15
C GLU A 12 8.93 -19.21 -20.76
N VAL A 13 10.02 -19.59 -21.43
CA VAL A 13 11.35 -19.01 -21.22
C VAL A 13 11.32 -17.50 -21.50
N PHE A 14 10.68 -17.07 -22.59
CA PHE A 14 10.59 -15.64 -22.92
C PHE A 14 9.70 -14.89 -21.94
N ALA A 15 8.62 -15.51 -21.45
CA ALA A 15 7.77 -14.91 -20.42
C ALA A 15 8.54 -14.68 -19.12
N TRP A 16 9.36 -15.64 -18.70
CA TRP A 16 10.27 -15.51 -17.56
C TRP A 16 11.32 -14.41 -17.80
N TYR A 17 11.96 -14.40 -18.98
CA TYR A 17 12.95 -13.37 -19.34
C TYR A 17 12.34 -11.97 -19.33
N GLY A 18 11.10 -11.81 -19.79
CA GLY A 18 10.38 -10.55 -19.75
C GLY A 18 9.98 -10.09 -18.35
N LEU A 19 9.91 -10.98 -17.36
CA LEU A 19 9.70 -10.61 -15.95
C LEU A 19 11.01 -10.18 -15.26
N SER A 20 12.13 -10.73 -15.71
CA SER A 20 13.47 -10.47 -15.15
C SER A 20 14.29 -9.47 -15.96
N GLU A 21 13.67 -8.76 -16.91
CA GLU A 21 14.36 -7.78 -17.74
C GLU A 21 14.93 -6.63 -16.90
N ASP A 22 16.22 -6.35 -17.14
CA ASP A 22 16.94 -5.18 -16.63
C ASP A 22 17.70 -4.45 -17.76
N LEU A 23 18.43 -3.40 -17.41
CA LEU A 23 19.18 -2.59 -18.38
C LEU A 23 20.27 -3.38 -19.13
N TYR A 24 20.91 -4.34 -18.44
CA TYR A 24 22.07 -5.14 -18.88
C TYR A 24 21.65 -6.42 -19.62
N HIS A 25 20.48 -6.98 -19.28
CA HIS A 25 19.90 -8.18 -19.87
C HIS A 25 18.57 -7.86 -20.58
N PRO A 26 18.61 -7.05 -21.66
CA PRO A 26 17.39 -6.63 -22.33
C PRO A 26 16.78 -7.75 -23.16
N LEU A 27 15.46 -7.69 -23.39
CA LEU A 27 14.74 -8.63 -24.24
C LEU A 27 15.33 -8.78 -25.65
N GLU A 28 15.98 -7.74 -26.20
CA GLU A 28 16.65 -7.83 -27.51
C GLU A 28 17.74 -8.92 -27.56
N THR A 29 18.31 -9.33 -26.43
CA THR A 29 19.30 -10.43 -26.40
C THR A 29 18.72 -11.77 -26.86
N LEU A 30 17.40 -11.98 -26.71
CA LEU A 30 16.71 -13.17 -27.22
C LEU A 30 16.85 -13.30 -28.75
N LEU A 31 16.98 -12.16 -29.45
CA LEU A 31 17.17 -12.12 -30.90
C LEU A 31 18.59 -12.56 -31.33
N LEU A 32 19.52 -12.70 -30.38
CA LEU A 32 20.92 -13.01 -30.65
C LEU A 32 21.29 -14.49 -30.39
N VAL A 33 20.38 -15.28 -29.78
CA VAL A 33 20.68 -16.65 -29.35
C VAL A 33 20.77 -17.62 -30.53
N SER A 34 19.72 -17.71 -31.34
CA SER A 34 19.68 -18.56 -32.54
C SER A 34 18.58 -18.06 -33.48
N ARG A 35 18.58 -18.52 -34.74
CA ARG A 35 17.53 -18.18 -35.70
C ARG A 35 16.13 -18.59 -35.22
N SER A 36 16.00 -19.79 -34.64
CA SER A 36 14.73 -20.27 -34.11
C SER A 36 14.22 -19.39 -32.96
N TRP A 37 15.10 -18.94 -32.07
CA TRP A 37 14.75 -18.02 -31.00
C TRP A 37 14.35 -16.65 -31.53
N HIS A 38 15.13 -16.12 -32.48
CA HIS A 38 14.84 -14.86 -33.14
C HIS A 38 13.43 -14.84 -33.74
N ASP A 39 13.11 -15.85 -34.56
CA ASP A 39 11.82 -15.92 -35.25
C ASP A 39 10.66 -16.12 -34.26
N THR A 40 10.84 -17.00 -33.27
CA THR A 40 9.82 -17.25 -32.23
C THR A 40 9.59 -16.00 -31.36
N ALA A 41 10.65 -15.28 -31.00
CA ALA A 41 10.55 -14.07 -30.20
C ALA A 41 9.80 -12.97 -30.96
N LEU A 42 10.09 -12.77 -32.24
CA LEU A 42 9.36 -11.80 -33.08
C LEU A 42 7.88 -12.15 -33.25
N LEU A 43 7.52 -13.43 -33.31
CA LEU A 43 6.13 -13.87 -33.35
C LEU A 43 5.40 -13.66 -32.02
N ASN A 44 6.11 -13.75 -30.90
CA ASN A 44 5.56 -13.52 -29.56
C ASN A 44 5.46 -12.02 -29.25
N ARG A 45 4.43 -11.35 -29.78
CA ARG A 45 4.21 -9.91 -29.56
C ARG A 45 4.03 -9.52 -28.09
N GLY A 46 3.56 -10.45 -27.26
CA GLY A 46 3.28 -10.20 -25.85
C GLY A 46 4.53 -9.84 -25.05
N ILE A 47 5.67 -10.46 -25.34
CA ILE A 47 6.92 -10.16 -24.61
C ILE A 47 7.43 -8.75 -24.92
N TRP A 48 7.26 -8.28 -26.15
CA TRP A 48 7.68 -6.92 -26.54
C TRP A 48 6.76 -5.84 -25.96
N ALA A 49 5.53 -6.20 -25.58
CA ALA A 49 4.53 -5.29 -25.05
C ALA A 49 4.69 -4.99 -23.55
N ARG A 50 5.66 -5.65 -22.91
CA ARG A 50 6.06 -5.39 -21.53
C ARG A 50 7.28 -4.48 -21.51
N PHE A 51 7.16 -3.41 -20.75
CA PHE A 51 8.20 -2.41 -20.59
C PHE A 51 8.55 -2.27 -19.12
N ASN A 52 9.72 -2.75 -18.72
CA ASN A 52 10.29 -2.49 -17.39
C ASN A 52 11.42 -1.45 -17.49
N ILE A 53 11.03 -0.18 -17.47
CA ILE A 53 11.92 0.97 -17.71
C ILE A 53 12.46 1.49 -16.40
N GLU A 54 13.73 1.20 -16.14
CA GLU A 54 14.46 1.77 -15.01
C GLU A 54 15.38 2.89 -15.49
N VAL A 55 15.27 4.05 -14.85
CA VAL A 55 16.04 5.25 -15.21
C VAL A 55 16.72 5.80 -13.95
N GLY A 56 18.04 5.94 -14.00
CA GLY A 56 18.80 6.52 -12.88
C GLY A 56 20.00 7.39 -13.26
N HIS A 57 20.43 7.34 -14.52
CA HIS A 57 21.49 8.19 -15.07
C HIS A 57 21.34 8.37 -16.59
N LEU A 58 22.08 9.32 -17.18
CA LEU A 58 21.99 9.68 -18.60
C LEU A 58 22.12 8.47 -19.56
N LYS A 59 23.10 7.58 -19.34
CA LYS A 59 23.28 6.37 -20.17
C LYS A 59 22.05 5.44 -20.17
N SER A 60 21.31 5.31 -19.07
CA SER A 60 20.06 4.53 -19.02
C SER A 60 18.97 5.19 -19.86
N MET A 61 18.94 6.53 -19.90
CA MET A 61 18.01 7.30 -20.74
C MET A 61 18.31 7.08 -22.22
N ASP A 62 19.57 7.17 -22.64
CA ASP A 62 19.97 6.99 -24.04
C ASP A 62 19.65 5.58 -24.54
N ILE A 63 19.88 4.56 -23.70
CA ILE A 63 19.50 3.18 -24.00
C ILE A 63 17.99 3.09 -24.26
N TRP A 64 17.16 3.64 -23.38
CA TRP A 64 15.70 3.58 -23.57
C TRP A 64 15.20 4.40 -24.75
N LYS A 65 15.81 5.57 -25.05
CA LYS A 65 15.51 6.34 -26.27
C LYS A 65 15.68 5.50 -27.53
N THR A 66 16.75 4.70 -27.61
CA THR A 66 17.02 3.86 -28.79
C THR A 66 16.13 2.61 -28.86
N ARG A 67 15.73 2.05 -27.71
CA ARG A 67 14.97 0.78 -27.64
C ARG A 67 13.47 0.99 -27.76
N LEU A 68 12.92 2.05 -27.17
CA LEU A 68 11.48 2.24 -27.00
C LEU A 68 10.73 2.17 -28.34
N GLN A 69 11.13 2.99 -29.32
CA GLN A 69 10.46 3.02 -30.62
C GLN A 69 10.53 1.67 -31.33
N ARG A 70 11.71 1.03 -31.33
CA ARG A 70 11.89 -0.28 -31.98
C ARG A 70 10.98 -1.36 -31.37
N ARG A 71 10.74 -1.31 -30.06
CA ARG A 71 9.79 -2.22 -29.40
C ARG A 71 8.35 -1.88 -29.76
N LEU A 72 7.98 -0.60 -29.70
CA LEU A 72 6.64 -0.14 -30.11
C LEU A 72 6.29 -0.61 -31.53
N ASP A 73 7.25 -0.56 -32.46
CA ASP A 73 7.08 -1.02 -33.83
C ASP A 73 6.83 -2.55 -33.94
N ARG A 74 7.41 -3.36 -33.04
CA ARG A 74 7.27 -4.84 -33.04
C ARG A 74 5.94 -5.35 -32.47
N ILE A 75 5.34 -4.61 -31.54
CA ILE A 75 4.16 -5.07 -30.77
C ILE A 75 2.89 -5.15 -31.63
N GLY A 76 2.84 -4.42 -32.75
CA GLY A 76 1.64 -4.30 -33.59
C GLY A 76 0.57 -3.39 -32.97
N PRO A 77 -0.56 -3.16 -33.67
CA PRO A 77 -1.54 -2.14 -33.30
C PRO A 77 -2.52 -2.55 -32.20
N THR A 78 -2.71 -3.85 -31.94
CA THR A 78 -3.80 -4.36 -31.08
C THR A 78 -3.33 -4.88 -29.72
N THR A 79 -2.05 -5.22 -29.58
CA THR A 79 -1.53 -5.85 -28.36
C THR A 79 -1.58 -4.89 -27.17
N LEU A 80 -2.02 -5.37 -26.01
CA LEU A 80 -2.08 -4.58 -24.77
C LEU A 80 -0.69 -4.32 -24.20
N LEU A 81 -0.50 -3.17 -23.55
CA LEU A 81 0.78 -2.70 -23.03
C LEU A 81 0.83 -2.83 -21.50
N ASP A 82 1.91 -3.41 -20.99
CA ASP A 82 2.25 -3.36 -19.57
C ASP A 82 3.46 -2.44 -19.39
N ILE A 83 3.27 -1.33 -18.69
CA ILE A 83 4.25 -0.25 -18.58
C ILE A 83 4.64 -0.08 -17.12
N SER A 84 5.92 -0.26 -16.81
CA SER A 84 6.55 0.05 -15.52
C SER A 84 7.68 1.03 -15.78
N ILE A 85 7.60 2.24 -15.22
CA ILE A 85 8.65 3.26 -15.31
C ILE A 85 9.06 3.64 -13.88
N ARG A 86 10.34 3.41 -13.56
CA ARG A 86 10.88 3.58 -12.21
C ARG A 86 12.11 4.49 -12.25
N ASN A 87 12.07 5.53 -11.43
CA ASN A 87 13.24 6.31 -11.08
C ASN A 87 14.05 5.53 -10.03
N VAL A 88 15.18 4.99 -10.44
CA VAL A 88 16.09 4.24 -9.58
C VAL A 88 17.30 5.06 -9.16
N CYS A 89 17.37 6.35 -9.53
CA CYS A 89 18.46 7.27 -9.17
C CYS A 89 18.71 7.34 -7.66
N SER A 90 17.69 7.06 -6.84
CA SER A 90 17.74 7.17 -5.38
C SER A 90 17.87 5.83 -4.64
N ILE A 91 17.95 4.70 -5.35
CA ILE A 91 17.97 3.38 -4.73
C ILE A 91 19.45 3.01 -4.45
N PRO A 92 19.86 2.87 -3.18
CA PRO A 92 21.24 2.49 -2.86
C PRO A 92 21.62 1.15 -3.50
N ASN A 93 22.87 1.03 -3.97
CA ASN A 93 23.42 -0.19 -4.60
C ASN A 93 22.69 -0.65 -5.86
N HIS A 94 21.75 0.12 -6.40
CA HIS A 94 21.07 -0.24 -7.63
C HIS A 94 22.05 -0.11 -8.82
N PRO A 95 22.14 -1.09 -9.73
CA PRO A 95 23.08 -1.05 -10.86
C PRO A 95 22.93 0.20 -11.75
N CYS A 96 21.68 0.62 -11.95
CA CYS A 96 21.33 1.82 -12.71
C CYS A 96 21.25 3.10 -11.85
N ALA A 97 21.45 3.01 -10.53
CA ALA A 97 21.55 4.21 -9.71
C ALA A 97 22.82 4.96 -10.10
N SER A 98 22.74 6.28 -9.99
CA SER A 98 23.86 7.15 -10.26
C SER A 98 25.10 6.76 -9.45
N GLU A 99 26.28 6.72 -10.09
CA GLU A 99 27.60 6.53 -9.45
C GLU A 99 27.79 7.45 -8.23
N TYR A 100 27.17 8.64 -8.26
CA TYR A 100 27.13 9.59 -7.14
C TYR A 100 26.63 9.03 -5.79
N LEU A 101 25.90 7.91 -5.75
CA LEU A 101 25.48 7.27 -4.50
C LEU A 101 26.44 6.19 -3.98
N ASN A 102 27.30 5.64 -4.83
CA ASN A 102 28.13 4.48 -4.50
C ASN A 102 29.55 4.87 -4.04
N GLU A 103 29.97 6.12 -4.24
CA GLU A 103 31.28 6.58 -3.77
C GLU A 103 31.24 7.01 -2.28
N ASN A 104 32.35 6.80 -1.56
CA ASN A 104 32.59 7.28 -0.19
C ASN A 104 32.75 8.82 -0.19
N VAL A 105 31.62 9.51 -0.38
CA VAL A 105 31.41 10.94 -0.63
C VAL A 105 31.90 11.94 0.44
N PRO A 106 32.88 12.85 0.26
CA PRO A 106 33.24 13.85 1.27
C PRO A 106 32.16 14.93 1.45
N LYS A 107 32.00 15.37 2.70
CA LYS A 107 30.93 16.22 3.27
C LYS A 107 30.93 17.68 2.74
N GLY A 108 30.62 17.92 1.47
CA GLY A 108 30.55 19.28 0.87
C GLY A 108 29.22 19.66 0.19
N ASN A 109 28.84 20.93 0.26
CA ASN A 109 27.57 21.49 -0.25
C ASN A 109 27.42 21.45 -1.80
N GLU A 110 28.52 21.43 -2.55
CA GLU A 110 28.48 21.50 -4.03
C GLU A 110 27.91 20.25 -4.70
N ARG A 111 27.95 19.07 -4.06
CA ARG A 111 27.39 17.83 -4.64
C ARG A 111 25.87 17.80 -4.69
N SER A 112 25.20 18.62 -3.87
CA SER A 112 23.74 18.65 -3.83
C SER A 112 23.14 19.09 -5.17
N SER A 113 23.77 20.06 -5.85
CA SER A 113 23.25 20.59 -7.12
C SER A 113 23.30 19.57 -8.27
N ALA A 114 24.40 18.85 -8.44
CA ALA A 114 24.55 17.86 -9.51
C ALA A 114 23.58 16.67 -9.36
N VAL A 115 23.39 16.18 -8.13
CA VAL A 115 22.44 15.08 -7.86
C VAL A 115 21.00 15.55 -8.10
N ILE A 116 20.65 16.78 -7.69
CA ILE A 116 19.34 17.38 -7.97
C ILE A 116 19.11 17.49 -9.48
N LEU A 117 20.08 18.02 -10.23
CA LEU A 117 19.99 18.15 -11.68
C LEU A 117 19.78 16.80 -12.37
N ASN A 118 20.57 15.77 -12.01
CA ASN A 118 20.41 14.43 -12.58
C ASN A 118 19.02 13.85 -12.27
N ALA A 119 18.56 13.93 -11.02
CA ALA A 119 17.25 13.44 -10.64
C ALA A 119 16.10 14.18 -11.38
N CYS A 120 16.25 15.49 -11.59
CA CYS A 120 15.33 16.27 -12.42
C CYS A 120 15.32 15.81 -13.88
N SER A 121 16.50 15.61 -14.49
CA SER A 121 16.62 15.09 -15.85
C SER A 121 15.99 13.72 -16.01
N VAL A 122 16.20 12.82 -15.05
CA VAL A 122 15.58 11.49 -15.01
C VAL A 122 14.06 11.60 -15.00
N ARG A 123 13.50 12.45 -14.13
CA ARG A 123 12.04 12.65 -14.05
C ARG A 123 11.47 13.24 -15.33
N TYR A 124 12.13 14.24 -15.91
CA TYR A 124 11.71 14.84 -17.17
C TYR A 124 11.67 13.78 -18.28
N PHE A 125 12.71 12.95 -18.36
CA PHE A 125 12.77 11.85 -19.31
C PHE A 125 11.68 10.80 -19.14
N MET A 126 11.38 10.40 -17.89
CA MET A 126 10.26 9.48 -17.63
C MET A 126 8.95 10.03 -18.19
N ILE A 127 8.75 11.35 -18.10
CA ILE A 127 7.55 12.00 -18.61
C ILE A 127 7.56 12.07 -20.15
N GLU A 128 8.71 12.33 -20.77
CA GLU A 128 8.86 12.23 -22.23
C GLU A 128 8.52 10.83 -22.74
N ILE A 129 9.06 9.78 -22.11
CA ILE A 129 8.71 8.39 -22.44
C ILE A 129 7.21 8.14 -22.29
N LEU A 130 6.57 8.69 -21.25
CA LEU A 130 5.14 8.52 -21.06
C LEU A 130 4.32 9.18 -22.18
N LYS A 131 4.81 10.29 -22.77
CA LYS A 131 4.20 10.89 -23.97
C LYS A 131 4.35 9.96 -25.18
N ASP A 132 5.49 9.30 -25.34
CA ASP A 132 5.68 8.32 -26.41
C ASP A 132 4.70 7.14 -26.27
N PHE A 133 4.49 6.65 -25.05
CA PHE A 133 3.50 5.60 -24.77
C PHE A 133 2.04 6.01 -25.01
N ASN A 134 1.73 7.30 -25.04
CA ASN A 134 0.41 7.75 -25.45
C ASN A 134 0.22 7.66 -26.95
N GLY A 135 1.31 7.79 -27.72
CA GLY A 135 1.26 7.97 -29.16
C GLY A 135 0.54 9.26 -29.56
N HIS A 136 0.37 9.46 -30.86
CA HIS A 136 -0.33 10.63 -31.38
C HIS A 136 -1.77 10.68 -30.87
N LYS A 137 -2.11 11.72 -30.11
CA LYS A 137 -3.46 11.97 -29.54
C LYS A 137 -3.97 10.81 -28.65
N GLY A 138 -3.08 10.12 -27.93
CA GLY A 138 -3.49 9.04 -27.03
C GLY A 138 -3.90 7.75 -27.75
N SER A 139 -3.47 7.56 -29.00
CA SER A 139 -3.79 6.36 -29.79
C SER A 139 -3.33 5.06 -29.12
N LEU A 140 -2.21 5.10 -28.40
CA LEU A 140 -1.64 3.96 -27.68
C LEU A 140 -2.15 3.87 -26.23
N ALA A 141 -2.58 4.98 -25.63
CA ALA A 141 -3.13 5.02 -24.26
C ALA A 141 -4.29 4.03 -24.05
N LYS A 142 -5.11 3.84 -25.09
CA LYS A 142 -6.24 2.92 -25.09
C LYS A 142 -5.87 1.46 -24.87
N ARG A 143 -4.59 1.12 -25.10
CA ARG A 143 -4.03 -0.23 -25.02
C ARG A 143 -3.31 -0.48 -23.69
N TRP A 144 -3.17 0.53 -22.84
CA TRP A 144 -2.52 0.35 -21.54
C TRP A 144 -3.37 -0.58 -20.70
N ARG A 145 -2.81 -1.73 -20.33
CA ARG A 145 -3.42 -2.69 -19.41
C ARG A 145 -2.89 -2.51 -18.00
N SER A 146 -1.57 -2.31 -17.87
CA SER A 146 -0.96 -2.01 -16.58
C SER A 146 -0.07 -0.78 -16.69
N LEU A 147 -0.16 0.12 -15.70
CA LEU A 147 0.69 1.30 -15.59
C LEU A 147 1.24 1.43 -14.17
N HIS A 148 2.55 1.30 -14.03
CA HIS A 148 3.27 1.51 -12.79
C HIS A 148 4.29 2.64 -12.95
N LEU A 149 4.08 3.78 -12.29
CA LEU A 149 5.00 4.91 -12.30
C LEU A 149 5.55 5.15 -10.89
N CYS A 150 6.86 5.11 -10.73
CA CYS A 150 7.54 5.42 -9.47
C CYS A 150 8.60 6.49 -9.69
N PHE A 151 8.38 7.72 -9.21
CA PHE A 151 9.27 8.86 -9.47
C PHE A 151 10.41 9.05 -8.44
N GLY A 152 10.57 8.08 -7.53
CA GLY A 152 11.64 8.02 -6.52
C GLY A 152 11.29 8.76 -5.22
N ASN A 153 11.84 8.29 -4.09
CA ASN A 153 11.40 8.63 -2.74
C ASN A 153 12.09 9.83 -2.07
N GLN A 154 12.84 10.63 -2.82
CA GLN A 154 13.71 11.64 -2.22
C GLN A 154 12.94 12.90 -1.83
N GLU A 155 12.46 12.90 -0.58
CA GLU A 155 11.80 14.04 0.07
C GLU A 155 12.64 15.32 0.02
N TRP A 156 13.97 15.19 0.13
CA TRP A 156 14.91 16.31 0.12
C TRP A 156 15.00 17.01 -1.24
N ILE A 157 14.83 16.30 -2.36
CA ILE A 157 14.76 16.94 -3.68
C ILE A 157 13.62 17.95 -3.70
N TYR A 158 12.46 17.60 -3.14
CA TYR A 158 11.30 18.50 -3.12
C TYR A 158 11.47 19.69 -2.19
N LYS A 159 12.28 19.55 -1.13
CA LYS A 159 12.55 20.65 -0.17
C LYS A 159 13.54 21.67 -0.73
N HIS A 160 14.49 21.23 -1.56
CA HIS A 160 15.57 22.10 -2.08
C HIS A 160 15.33 22.59 -3.50
N ALA A 161 14.60 21.84 -4.32
CA ALA A 161 14.27 22.27 -5.67
C ALA A 161 13.04 23.18 -5.62
N GLY A 162 13.25 24.49 -5.50
CA GLY A 162 12.24 25.52 -5.86
C GLY A 162 11.81 25.47 -7.35
N TRP A 163 12.21 24.43 -8.08
CA TRP A 163 11.97 24.14 -9.50
C TRP A 163 10.64 23.41 -9.71
N VAL A 164 9.66 23.79 -8.91
CA VAL A 164 8.34 23.18 -8.78
C VAL A 164 7.50 23.34 -10.04
N ASP A 165 7.73 24.36 -10.87
CA ASP A 165 6.75 24.71 -11.91
C ASP A 165 6.80 23.83 -13.18
N HIS A 166 7.87 23.07 -13.43
CA HIS A 166 8.01 22.36 -14.71
C HIS A 166 7.36 20.97 -14.76
N LEU A 167 7.07 20.32 -13.62
CA LEU A 167 6.38 19.02 -13.62
C LEU A 167 4.88 19.17 -13.90
N GLY A 168 4.25 20.30 -13.51
CA GLY A 168 2.81 20.53 -13.69
C GLY A 168 2.35 20.45 -15.15
N PHE A 169 3.18 20.92 -16.10
CA PHE A 169 2.89 20.85 -17.54
C PHE A 169 3.06 19.48 -18.16
N ALA A 170 3.72 18.56 -17.47
CA ALA A 170 4.29 17.38 -18.10
C ALA A 170 3.38 16.14 -17.94
N LEU A 171 2.44 16.15 -16.99
CA LEU A 171 1.48 15.05 -16.78
C LEU A 171 0.30 15.05 -17.76
N ASP A 172 0.35 15.86 -18.82
CA ASP A 172 -0.66 15.87 -19.88
C ASP A 172 -0.89 14.48 -20.49
N ALA A 173 0.17 13.68 -20.47
CA ALA A 173 0.23 12.28 -20.83
C ALA A 173 -0.75 11.38 -20.06
N LEU A 174 -1.28 11.80 -18.91
CA LEU A 174 -2.20 11.02 -18.10
C LEU A 174 -3.68 11.40 -18.30
N PHE A 175 -4.02 12.36 -19.17
CA PHE A 175 -5.42 12.77 -19.39
C PHE A 175 -6.10 12.07 -20.57
N TYR A 176 -5.44 11.09 -21.19
CA TYR A 176 -6.07 10.30 -22.24
C TYR A 176 -6.96 9.19 -21.63
N PRO A 177 -8.09 8.85 -22.27
CA PRO A 177 -8.87 7.67 -21.91
C PRO A 177 -8.05 6.38 -21.99
N THR A 178 -8.16 5.54 -20.97
CA THR A 178 -7.43 4.27 -20.87
C THR A 178 -8.40 3.10 -20.61
N PRO A 179 -9.28 2.78 -21.59
CA PRO A 179 -10.32 1.76 -21.44
C PRO A 179 -9.83 0.35 -21.09
N ALA A 180 -8.62 -0.02 -21.50
CA ALA A 180 -8.06 -1.34 -21.22
C ALA A 180 -7.32 -1.43 -19.87
N LEU A 181 -7.22 -0.33 -19.12
CA LEU A 181 -6.40 -0.27 -17.91
C LEU A 181 -7.03 -1.10 -16.80
N GLU A 182 -6.30 -2.11 -16.33
CA GLU A 182 -6.69 -3.02 -15.26
C GLU A 182 -5.93 -2.73 -13.96
N THR A 183 -4.67 -2.30 -14.07
CA THR A 183 -3.81 -2.03 -12.91
C THR A 183 -3.15 -0.66 -13.02
N LEU A 184 -3.25 0.11 -11.95
CA LEU A 184 -2.62 1.41 -11.80
C LEU A 184 -1.78 1.45 -10.52
N THR A 185 -0.54 1.89 -10.63
CA THR A 185 0.32 2.16 -9.47
C THR A 185 1.06 3.47 -9.67
N PHE A 186 0.82 4.45 -8.83
CA PHE A 186 1.58 5.69 -8.78
C PHE A 186 2.33 5.81 -7.46
N GLY A 187 3.63 6.08 -7.54
CA GLY A 187 4.52 6.25 -6.41
C GLY A 187 5.29 7.56 -6.50
N TYR A 188 5.25 8.37 -5.43
CA TYR A 188 6.08 9.56 -5.25
C TYR A 188 5.91 10.62 -6.35
N LEU A 189 4.68 10.78 -6.84
CA LEU A 189 4.39 11.70 -7.92
C LEU A 189 4.01 13.06 -7.31
N ASN A 190 4.83 14.11 -7.45
CA ASN A 190 4.52 15.44 -6.93
C ASN A 190 4.21 16.40 -8.09
N PRO A 191 2.92 16.69 -8.38
CA PRO A 191 2.48 17.68 -9.35
C PRO A 191 2.58 19.05 -8.68
N SER A 192 3.79 19.51 -8.51
CA SER A 192 4.01 20.84 -8.03
C SER A 192 3.54 21.80 -9.14
N GLY A 193 2.56 22.67 -8.85
CA GLY A 193 2.30 23.84 -9.70
C GLY A 193 0.88 24.11 -10.23
N ASP A 194 -0.11 23.20 -10.17
CA ASP A 194 -1.43 23.57 -10.74
C ASP A 194 -2.65 22.96 -10.05
N SER A 195 -3.00 23.50 -8.88
CA SER A 195 -4.29 23.23 -8.24
C SER A 195 -5.50 23.68 -9.07
N ARG A 196 -5.31 24.37 -10.20
CA ARG A 196 -6.41 24.87 -11.05
C ARG A 196 -6.89 23.81 -12.05
N ARG A 197 -6.14 22.73 -12.28
CA ARG A 197 -6.56 21.65 -13.17
C ARG A 197 -7.68 20.85 -12.50
N LYS A 198 -8.90 21.02 -13.01
CA LYS A 198 -10.09 20.31 -12.54
C LYS A 198 -10.26 18.92 -13.16
N ASN A 199 -9.52 18.60 -14.21
CA ASN A 199 -9.70 17.34 -14.92
C ASN A 199 -9.08 16.19 -14.12
N PRO A 200 -9.81 15.08 -13.93
CA PRO A 200 -9.25 13.88 -13.32
C PRO A 200 -8.20 13.26 -14.24
N PHE A 201 -7.15 12.69 -13.66
CA PHE A 201 -6.22 11.84 -14.39
C PHE A 201 -6.94 10.57 -14.83
N LEU A 202 -6.58 10.04 -16.00
CA LEU A 202 -7.12 8.80 -16.54
C LEU A 202 -8.67 8.82 -16.53
N PRO A 203 -9.29 9.79 -17.22
CA PRO A 203 -10.70 10.16 -17.04
C PRO A 203 -11.71 9.05 -17.39
N PHE A 204 -11.26 7.94 -17.98
CA PHE A 204 -12.10 6.80 -18.31
C PHE A 204 -11.29 5.50 -18.24
N SER A 205 -11.49 4.76 -17.16
CA SER A 205 -10.81 3.48 -16.88
C SER A 205 -11.80 2.41 -16.35
N PRO A 206 -12.82 2.04 -17.14
CA PRO A 206 -13.90 1.14 -16.72
C PRO A 206 -13.44 -0.28 -16.32
N ASN A 207 -12.25 -0.70 -16.75
CA ASN A 207 -11.70 -2.02 -16.44
C ASN A 207 -10.72 -2.00 -15.27
N LEU A 208 -10.52 -0.84 -14.61
CA LEU A 208 -9.55 -0.71 -13.53
C LEU A 208 -9.97 -1.62 -12.36
N ARG A 209 -9.11 -2.56 -11.98
CA ARG A 209 -9.34 -3.51 -10.89
C ARG A 209 -8.52 -3.16 -9.66
N THR A 210 -7.27 -2.78 -9.86
CA THR A 210 -6.33 -2.48 -8.77
C THR A 210 -5.75 -1.08 -8.96
N CYS A 211 -5.88 -0.24 -7.93
CA CYS A 211 -5.35 1.12 -7.91
C CYS A 211 -4.49 1.32 -6.66
N THR A 212 -3.21 1.63 -6.83
CA THR A 212 -2.28 1.93 -5.74
C THR A 212 -1.71 3.32 -5.90
N LEU A 213 -1.98 4.21 -4.96
CA LEU A 213 -1.53 5.59 -4.93
C LEU A 213 -0.67 5.79 -3.68
N SER A 214 0.64 5.84 -3.88
CA SER A 214 1.63 6.04 -2.84
C SER A 214 2.27 7.42 -2.98
N ASN A 215 2.24 8.20 -1.91
CA ASN A 215 2.82 9.53 -1.80
C ASN A 215 2.31 10.44 -2.91
N TYR A 216 0.98 10.41 -3.04
CA TYR A 216 0.19 11.06 -4.06
C TYR A 216 -0.45 12.34 -3.48
N PRO A 217 0.05 13.52 -3.84
CA PRO A 217 -0.34 14.81 -3.32
C PRO A 217 -1.35 15.54 -4.24
N PHE A 218 -2.02 14.84 -5.16
CA PHE A 218 -3.00 15.50 -6.02
C PHE A 218 -4.28 15.81 -5.26
N SER A 219 -4.92 16.91 -5.65
CA SER A 219 -6.29 17.26 -5.25
C SER A 219 -7.35 16.44 -5.99
N SER A 220 -7.00 15.82 -7.11
CA SER A 220 -7.85 14.93 -7.90
C SER A 220 -7.27 13.52 -7.96
N TYR A 221 -8.16 12.54 -7.81
CA TYR A 221 -7.85 11.13 -7.96
C TYR A 221 -8.20 10.67 -9.39
N PRO A 222 -7.59 9.59 -9.87
CA PRO A 222 -8.07 8.93 -11.08
C PRO A 222 -9.49 8.39 -10.88
N ASP A 223 -10.17 8.09 -11.98
CA ASP A 223 -11.45 7.36 -11.91
C ASP A 223 -11.20 5.95 -11.35
N MET A 224 -11.66 5.72 -10.11
CA MET A 224 -11.57 4.44 -9.40
C MET A 224 -12.95 3.79 -9.23
N SER A 225 -13.95 4.22 -10.01
CA SER A 225 -15.32 3.73 -9.88
C SER A 225 -15.46 2.22 -10.10
N ALA A 226 -14.61 1.64 -10.95
CA ALA A 226 -14.56 0.20 -11.24
C ALA A 226 -13.60 -0.61 -10.35
N ALA A 227 -12.73 0.07 -9.59
CA ALA A 227 -11.66 -0.58 -8.82
C ALA A 227 -12.23 -1.48 -7.71
N ARG A 228 -11.66 -2.67 -7.57
CA ARG A 228 -11.97 -3.63 -6.49
C ARG A 228 -10.98 -3.51 -5.35
N GLU A 229 -9.73 -3.24 -5.66
CA GLU A 229 -8.66 -3.07 -4.69
C GLU A 229 -8.07 -1.67 -4.80
N VAL A 230 -8.18 -0.89 -3.72
CA VAL A 230 -7.67 0.47 -3.68
C VAL A 230 -6.71 0.61 -2.51
N THR A 231 -5.48 1.04 -2.79
CA THR A 231 -4.45 1.33 -1.79
C THR A 231 -4.07 2.80 -1.90
N ILE A 232 -4.23 3.57 -0.83
CA ILE A 232 -3.86 4.98 -0.77
C ILE A 232 -2.96 5.19 0.45
N ILE A 233 -1.69 5.42 0.19
CA ILE A 233 -0.67 5.66 1.21
C ILE A 233 -0.14 7.06 0.97
N ARG A 234 -0.34 8.00 1.90
CA ARG A 234 0.17 9.37 1.78
C ARG A 234 1.26 9.60 2.81
N THR A 235 2.51 9.81 2.37
CA THR A 235 3.61 10.01 3.31
C THR A 235 3.83 11.44 3.79
N VAL A 236 3.59 12.41 2.90
CA VAL A 236 4.06 13.79 3.08
C VAL A 236 2.92 14.68 3.56
N HIS A 237 3.20 15.48 4.59
CA HIS A 237 2.34 16.57 5.02
C HIS A 237 2.20 17.57 3.87
N GLN A 238 1.11 17.51 3.13
CA GLN A 238 0.78 18.65 2.29
C GLN A 238 0.47 19.80 3.24
N GLY A 239 1.09 20.96 3.01
CA GLY A 239 0.87 22.15 3.82
C GLY A 239 -0.63 22.38 4.04
N ARG A 240 -1.00 22.86 5.24
CA ARG A 240 -2.39 22.97 5.76
C ARG A 240 -3.40 23.35 4.68
N HIS A 241 -3.94 22.36 3.95
CA HIS A 241 -5.01 22.58 3.01
C HIS A 241 -6.31 22.60 3.81
N THR A 242 -7.09 23.65 3.66
CA THR A 242 -8.35 23.84 4.39
C THR A 242 -9.48 22.93 3.90
N LYS A 243 -9.28 22.19 2.79
CA LYS A 243 -10.28 21.29 2.21
C LYS A 243 -9.77 19.86 2.19
N HIS A 244 -10.47 18.98 2.88
CA HIS A 244 -10.28 17.54 2.84
C HIS A 244 -10.73 17.00 1.49
N PRO A 245 -9.85 16.40 0.67
CA PRO A 245 -10.25 15.87 -0.61
C PRO A 245 -11.15 14.64 -0.42
N MET A 246 -12.21 14.56 -1.22
CA MET A 246 -13.04 13.36 -1.31
C MET A 246 -12.32 12.32 -2.17
N ILE A 247 -12.18 11.11 -1.66
CA ILE A 247 -11.63 9.98 -2.40
C ILE A 247 -12.78 9.37 -3.22
N PRO A 248 -12.76 9.43 -4.56
CA PRO A 248 -13.86 8.95 -5.39
C PRO A 248 -13.82 7.42 -5.53
N LEU A 249 -14.14 6.72 -4.45
CA LEU A 249 -14.29 5.27 -4.45
C LEU A 249 -15.62 4.87 -5.10
N GLY A 250 -15.62 3.79 -5.88
CA GLY A 250 -16.83 3.22 -6.47
C GLY A 250 -17.48 2.14 -5.61
N ASN A 251 -18.68 1.72 -6.02
CA ASN A 251 -19.42 0.63 -5.36
C ASN A 251 -18.77 -0.75 -5.55
N ALA A 252 -17.78 -0.87 -6.44
CA ALA A 252 -17.06 -2.11 -6.74
C ALA A 252 -15.94 -2.44 -5.75
N VAL A 253 -15.57 -1.50 -4.87
CA VAL A 253 -14.44 -1.66 -3.95
C VAL A 253 -14.73 -2.78 -2.94
N GLU A 254 -13.87 -3.80 -2.95
CA GLU A 254 -13.91 -4.97 -2.07
C GLU A 254 -12.81 -4.89 -1.00
N LYS A 255 -11.65 -4.32 -1.35
CA LYS A 255 -10.50 -4.12 -0.44
C LYS A 255 -10.02 -2.67 -0.49
N LEU A 256 -9.85 -2.07 0.68
CA LEU A 256 -9.37 -0.71 0.84
C LEU A 256 -8.20 -0.66 1.84
N VAL A 257 -7.04 -0.16 1.39
CA VAL A 257 -5.86 0.06 2.24
C VAL A 257 -5.61 1.56 2.34
N LEU A 258 -5.59 2.10 3.56
CA LEU A 258 -5.40 3.52 3.83
C LEU A 258 -4.23 3.74 4.80
N GLY A 259 -3.20 4.43 4.34
CA GLY A 259 -2.08 4.89 5.16
C GLY A 259 -1.95 6.41 5.09
N LEU A 260 -2.79 7.14 5.82
CA LEU A 260 -2.84 8.61 5.79
C LEU A 260 -2.07 9.23 6.96
N THR A 261 -1.60 10.47 6.82
CA THR A 261 -1.05 11.23 7.96
C THR A 261 -2.18 11.81 8.79
N ALA A 262 -1.91 12.11 10.07
CA ALA A 262 -2.88 12.74 10.96
C ALA A 262 -3.36 14.13 10.48
N ASN A 263 -2.68 14.79 9.55
CA ASN A 263 -3.12 16.13 9.10
C ASN A 263 -3.93 16.08 7.80
N ASP A 264 -3.98 14.93 7.13
CA ASP A 264 -4.63 14.74 5.84
C ASP A 264 -6.03 14.14 6.02
N GLY A 265 -6.96 14.91 6.57
CA GLY A 265 -8.35 14.45 6.56
C GLY A 265 -8.83 14.23 5.13
N CYS A 266 -9.61 13.18 4.91
CA CYS A 266 -10.24 12.88 3.63
C CYS A 266 -11.70 12.48 3.87
N THR A 267 -12.53 12.53 2.84
CA THR A 267 -13.89 11.99 2.92
C THR A 267 -14.01 10.76 2.03
N LEU A 268 -14.65 9.72 2.57
CA LEU A 268 -15.04 8.55 1.81
C LEU A 268 -16.49 8.69 1.35
N PRO A 269 -16.93 7.97 0.30
CA PRO A 269 -18.34 7.90 -0.06
C PRO A 269 -19.17 7.34 1.10
N ALA A 270 -20.41 7.81 1.23
CA ALA A 270 -21.32 7.39 2.31
C ALA A 270 -21.74 5.90 2.24
N SER A 271 -21.48 5.22 1.12
CA SER A 271 -21.83 3.82 0.94
C SER A 271 -20.73 3.09 0.16
N LEU A 272 -20.30 1.94 0.68
CA LEU A 272 -19.33 1.02 0.10
C LEU A 272 -19.89 -0.41 0.22
N PRO A 273 -20.92 -0.76 -0.58
CA PRO A 273 -21.75 -1.95 -0.36
C PRO A 273 -21.01 -3.27 -0.55
N ARG A 274 -19.87 -3.26 -1.24
CA ARG A 274 -19.05 -4.46 -1.50
C ARG A 274 -17.79 -4.55 -0.66
N LEU A 275 -17.51 -3.55 0.18
CA LEU A 275 -16.29 -3.50 0.96
C LEU A 275 -16.30 -4.63 1.99
N ARG A 276 -15.31 -5.51 1.89
CA ARG A 276 -15.12 -6.66 2.79
C ARG A 276 -13.93 -6.47 3.71
N ASN A 277 -12.87 -5.86 3.18
CA ASN A 277 -11.56 -5.79 3.81
C ASN A 277 -11.08 -4.34 3.88
N VAL A 278 -10.71 -3.89 5.08
CA VAL A 278 -10.12 -2.55 5.29
C VAL A 278 -8.82 -2.67 6.07
N GLU A 279 -7.74 -2.13 5.53
CA GLU A 279 -6.46 -1.98 6.23
C GLU A 279 -6.21 -0.51 6.50
N ILE A 280 -5.96 -0.16 7.76
CA ILE A 280 -5.73 1.19 8.23
C ILE A 280 -4.35 1.24 8.87
N GLY A 281 -3.47 2.10 8.38
CA GLY A 281 -2.12 2.24 8.91
C GLY A 281 -1.69 3.67 9.21
N ARG A 282 -0.43 3.80 9.61
CA ARG A 282 0.30 5.07 9.77
C ARG A 282 -0.06 5.86 11.02
N ASP A 283 -0.56 7.07 10.86
CA ASP A 283 -0.95 7.94 11.97
C ASP A 283 -2.46 7.86 12.28
N GLY A 284 -3.17 6.94 11.62
CA GLY A 284 -4.59 6.74 11.73
C GLY A 284 -5.38 7.51 10.68
N LEU A 285 -6.69 7.33 10.68
CA LEU A 285 -7.57 7.99 9.72
C LEU A 285 -8.08 9.30 10.27
N TRP A 286 -8.02 10.36 9.47
CA TRP A 286 -8.79 11.59 9.70
C TRP A 286 -10.00 11.67 8.74
N CYS A 287 -10.63 10.53 8.45
CA CYS A 287 -11.81 10.47 7.59
C CYS A 287 -13.09 10.10 8.34
N ASN A 288 -14.19 10.81 8.13
CA ASN A 288 -15.44 10.47 8.79
C ASN A 288 -15.96 9.10 8.30
N LEU A 289 -15.73 8.04 9.09
CA LEU A 289 -16.21 6.69 8.81
C LEU A 289 -17.61 6.43 9.36
N ASP A 290 -18.10 7.23 10.32
CA ASP A 290 -19.42 7.02 10.92
C ASP A 290 -20.57 7.16 9.93
N SER A 291 -20.36 7.96 8.87
CA SER A 291 -21.31 8.10 7.78
C SER A 291 -21.17 7.03 6.69
N VAL A 292 -20.19 6.13 6.78
CA VAL A 292 -19.90 5.15 5.72
C VAL A 292 -20.61 3.84 6.01
N GLN A 293 -21.54 3.48 5.13
CA GLN A 293 -22.25 2.20 5.17
C GLN A 293 -21.44 1.13 4.43
N ALA A 294 -20.95 0.13 5.16
CA ALA A 294 -20.21 -1.01 4.60
C ALA A 294 -20.76 -2.35 5.15
N PRO A 295 -21.96 -2.78 4.70
CA PRO A 295 -22.69 -3.91 5.31
C PRO A 295 -21.99 -5.27 5.17
N LEU A 296 -21.04 -5.40 4.24
CA LEU A 296 -20.26 -6.63 4.03
C LEU A 296 -18.87 -6.58 4.68
N LEU A 297 -18.57 -5.51 5.43
CA LEU A 297 -17.28 -5.36 6.09
C LEU A 297 -17.13 -6.46 7.13
N SER A 298 -16.13 -7.31 6.92
CA SER A 298 -15.89 -8.49 7.76
C SER A 298 -14.46 -8.55 8.27
N GLN A 299 -13.50 -7.98 7.55
CA GLN A 299 -12.08 -8.00 7.91
C GLN A 299 -11.53 -6.59 8.07
N VAL A 300 -10.88 -6.32 9.21
CA VAL A 300 -10.17 -5.07 9.47
C VAL A 300 -8.76 -5.36 9.94
N THR A 301 -7.79 -4.67 9.35
CA THR A 301 -6.38 -4.68 9.79
C THR A 301 -6.00 -3.30 10.29
N LEU A 302 -5.56 -3.20 11.54
CA LEU A 302 -5.09 -1.98 12.18
C LEU A 302 -3.57 -2.03 12.33
N ARG A 303 -2.85 -1.19 11.58
CA ARG A 303 -1.39 -1.05 11.65
C ARG A 303 -1.04 0.19 12.44
N ILE A 304 -0.78 -0.01 13.73
CA ILE A 304 -0.44 1.04 14.67
C ILE A 304 1.03 1.43 14.43
N GLN A 305 1.25 2.47 13.64
CA GLN A 305 2.60 2.96 13.30
C GLN A 305 2.91 4.32 13.97
N GLY A 306 1.98 4.85 14.78
CA GLY A 306 2.13 6.15 15.40
C GLY A 306 1.33 6.30 16.69
N ARG A 307 1.84 7.09 17.64
CA ARG A 307 1.21 7.32 18.95
C ARG A 307 -0.16 7.99 18.89
N ARG A 308 -0.55 8.61 17.78
CA ARG A 308 -1.88 9.25 17.67
C ARG A 308 -2.92 8.36 17.01
N PHE A 309 -2.52 7.19 16.52
CA PHE A 309 -3.33 6.31 15.69
C PHE A 309 -4.68 5.96 16.33
N LEU A 310 -4.67 5.40 17.54
CA LEU A 310 -5.88 4.86 18.16
C LEU A 310 -6.92 5.93 18.50
N PHE A 311 -6.48 7.11 18.95
CA PHE A 311 -7.41 8.22 19.26
C PHE A 311 -8.24 8.66 18.06
N THR A 312 -7.67 8.58 16.86
CA THR A 312 -8.36 8.99 15.63
C THR A 312 -9.42 7.98 15.20
N ILE A 313 -9.20 6.69 15.50
CA ILE A 313 -10.12 5.60 15.18
C ILE A 313 -11.27 5.53 16.17
N PHE A 314 -11.00 5.82 17.45
CA PHE A 314 -11.98 5.67 18.53
C PHE A 314 -13.28 6.46 18.31
N SER A 315 -13.23 7.61 17.65
CA SER A 315 -14.44 8.37 17.30
C SER A 315 -15.41 7.62 16.37
N ARG A 316 -15.04 6.45 15.83
CA ARG A 316 -15.65 5.85 14.63
C ARG A 316 -16.07 4.39 14.77
N VAL A 317 -16.46 4.04 15.99
CA VAL A 317 -16.89 2.72 16.48
C VAL A 317 -18.00 2.08 15.63
N SER A 318 -18.91 2.88 15.07
CA SER A 318 -20.08 2.37 14.34
C SER A 318 -19.72 1.58 13.07
N PHE A 319 -18.68 2.05 12.35
CA PHE A 319 -18.18 1.43 11.13
C PHE A 319 -17.64 0.01 11.35
N LEU A 320 -17.17 -0.30 12.56
CA LEU A 320 -16.53 -1.58 12.88
C LEU A 320 -17.52 -2.64 13.42
N SER A 321 -18.80 -2.30 13.59
CA SER A 321 -19.79 -3.16 14.25
C SER A 321 -20.03 -4.53 13.58
N THR A 322 -19.84 -4.63 12.27
CA THR A 322 -20.01 -5.88 11.49
C THR A 322 -18.73 -6.71 11.36
N VAL A 323 -17.60 -6.21 11.85
CA VAL A 323 -16.30 -6.85 11.69
C VAL A 323 -16.28 -8.19 12.44
N THR A 324 -15.79 -9.22 11.76
CA THR A 324 -15.66 -10.59 12.32
C THR A 324 -14.20 -10.97 12.51
N HIS A 325 -13.29 -10.41 11.72
CA HIS A 325 -11.85 -10.67 11.80
C HIS A 325 -11.12 -9.34 11.99
N LEU A 326 -10.39 -9.21 13.09
CA LEU A 326 -9.57 -8.05 13.40
C LEU A 326 -8.11 -8.47 13.49
N THR A 327 -7.25 -7.86 12.67
CA THR A 327 -5.78 -8.02 12.78
C THR A 327 -5.19 -6.73 13.35
N ILE A 328 -4.35 -6.80 14.38
CA ILE A 328 -3.67 -5.66 15.00
C ILE A 328 -2.16 -5.83 14.89
N LEU A 329 -1.51 -4.91 14.20
CA LEU A 329 -0.05 -4.85 14.06
C LEU A 329 0.47 -3.62 14.81
N ASP A 330 1.12 -3.80 15.95
CA ASP A 330 1.70 -2.73 16.77
C ASP A 330 3.18 -2.51 16.46
N GLU A 331 3.44 -1.92 15.30
CA GLU A 331 4.78 -1.70 14.74
C GLU A 331 5.65 -0.72 15.54
N VAL A 332 5.06 0.03 16.49
CA VAL A 332 5.79 1.01 17.33
C VAL A 332 5.63 0.78 18.83
N SER A 333 5.13 -0.39 19.23
CA SER A 333 4.85 -0.74 20.63
C SER A 333 4.02 0.32 21.36
N ALA A 334 3.08 0.94 20.65
CA ALA A 334 2.22 1.98 21.18
C ALA A 334 1.28 1.46 22.27
N LEU A 335 0.96 0.16 22.29
CA LEU A 335 0.08 -0.44 23.28
C LEU A 335 0.75 -0.66 24.65
N THR A 336 2.01 -0.26 24.82
CA THR A 336 2.65 -0.12 26.14
C THR A 336 2.09 1.06 26.95
N ILE A 337 1.42 2.02 26.30
CA ILE A 337 0.88 3.23 26.92
C ILE A 337 -0.57 3.00 27.34
N ASP A 338 -0.91 3.26 28.62
CA ASP A 338 -2.24 2.94 29.16
C ASP A 338 -3.40 3.67 28.47
N THR A 339 -3.18 4.90 27.99
CA THR A 339 -4.21 5.62 27.23
C THR A 339 -4.54 4.94 25.91
N HIS A 340 -3.56 4.32 25.26
CA HIS A 340 -3.74 3.55 24.02
C HIS A 340 -4.43 2.22 24.29
N LYS A 341 -4.01 1.53 25.35
CA LYS A 341 -4.70 0.34 25.84
C LYS A 341 -6.18 0.63 26.06
N PHE A 342 -6.52 1.67 26.83
CA PHE A 342 -7.91 2.05 27.08
C PHE A 342 -8.67 2.30 25.78
N THR A 343 -8.06 3.04 24.85
CA THR A 343 -8.66 3.31 23.55
C THR A 343 -8.92 2.05 22.73
N LEU A 344 -7.96 1.11 22.73
CA LEU A 344 -8.12 -0.19 22.09
C LEU A 344 -9.25 -1.01 22.74
N CYS A 345 -9.35 -0.98 24.08
CA CYS A 345 -10.45 -1.63 24.79
C CYS A 345 -11.80 -1.14 24.27
N LEU A 346 -11.98 0.17 24.13
CA LEU A 346 -13.23 0.72 23.61
C LEU A 346 -13.49 0.37 22.13
N ILE A 347 -12.44 0.26 21.31
CA ILE A 347 -12.58 -0.24 19.93
C ILE A 347 -13.04 -1.70 19.95
N LEU A 348 -12.40 -2.57 20.73
CA LEU A 348 -12.80 -3.97 20.84
C LEU A 348 -14.25 -4.08 21.31
N GLN A 349 -14.64 -3.26 22.29
CA GLN A 349 -15.99 -3.18 22.81
C GLN A 349 -17.05 -2.83 21.75
N SER A 350 -16.66 -2.10 20.71
CA SER A 350 -17.56 -1.73 19.61
C SER A 350 -17.84 -2.85 18.61
N ILE A 351 -17.00 -3.88 18.58
CA ILE A 351 -17.04 -4.93 17.55
C ILE A 351 -17.83 -6.12 18.08
N LEU A 352 -19.15 -5.96 18.11
CA LEU A 352 -20.09 -6.98 18.63
C LEU A 352 -20.03 -8.31 17.83
N SER A 353 -19.51 -8.28 16.62
CA SER A 353 -19.45 -9.42 15.70
C SER A 353 -18.08 -10.11 15.67
N LEU A 354 -17.13 -9.76 16.54
CA LEU A 354 -15.77 -10.27 16.49
C LEU A 354 -15.72 -11.80 16.74
N VAL A 355 -15.06 -12.52 15.84
CA VAL A 355 -14.85 -13.99 15.88
C VAL A 355 -13.37 -14.34 15.92
N HIS A 356 -12.53 -13.60 15.19
CA HIS A 356 -11.09 -13.83 15.13
C HIS A 356 -10.32 -12.54 15.42
N LEU A 357 -9.38 -12.60 16.35
CA LEU A 357 -8.47 -11.53 16.71
C LEU A 357 -7.03 -12.00 16.49
N GLU A 358 -6.39 -11.48 15.46
CA GLU A 358 -4.99 -11.72 15.17
C GLU A 358 -4.16 -10.53 15.64
N ALA A 359 -3.03 -10.77 16.28
CA ALA A 359 -2.16 -9.70 16.78
C ALA A 359 -0.67 -10.05 16.58
N ASP A 360 0.19 -9.07 16.31
CA ASP A 360 1.63 -9.29 16.50
C ASP A 360 1.96 -9.39 18.01
N LYS A 361 3.17 -9.84 18.35
CA LYS A 361 3.57 -10.04 19.75
C LYS A 361 3.36 -8.78 20.60
N SER A 362 3.76 -7.60 20.08
CA SER A 362 3.63 -6.33 20.80
C SER A 362 2.16 -5.99 21.09
N ALA A 363 1.29 -6.13 20.09
CA ALA A 363 -0.13 -5.91 20.26
C ALA A 363 -0.76 -6.91 21.23
N LEU A 364 -0.38 -8.18 21.11
CA LEU A 364 -0.87 -9.23 21.99
C LEU A 364 -0.47 -8.97 23.45
N GLU A 365 0.77 -8.55 23.73
CA GLU A 365 1.20 -8.15 25.08
C GLU A 365 0.38 -6.97 25.62
N GLY A 366 0.10 -5.96 24.79
CA GLY A 366 -0.74 -4.82 25.17
C GLY A 366 -2.18 -5.21 25.49
N ILE A 367 -2.76 -6.10 24.68
CA ILE A 367 -4.10 -6.68 24.90
C ILE A 367 -4.09 -7.51 26.18
N LEU A 368 -3.08 -8.36 26.37
CA LEU A 368 -2.86 -9.16 27.58
C LEU A 368 -2.65 -8.30 28.84
N GLY A 369 -2.05 -7.11 28.71
CA GLY A 369 -1.96 -6.12 29.77
C GLY A 369 -3.34 -5.59 30.18
N LEU A 370 -4.18 -5.21 29.21
CA LEU A 370 -5.57 -4.76 29.47
C LEU A 370 -6.38 -5.78 30.27
N VAL A 371 -6.19 -7.06 29.94
CA VAL A 371 -6.79 -8.18 30.67
C VAL A 371 -6.42 -8.12 32.14
N ARG A 372 -5.11 -8.06 32.41
CA ARG A 372 -4.56 -8.14 33.75
C ARG A 372 -5.01 -6.92 34.56
N ASP A 373 -4.94 -5.74 33.96
CA ASP A 373 -5.30 -4.48 34.61
C ASP A 373 -6.82 -4.44 34.92
N SER A 374 -7.67 -5.10 34.13
CA SER A 374 -9.09 -5.27 34.45
C SER A 374 -9.38 -6.22 35.63
N ARG A 375 -8.41 -7.07 36.02
CA ARG A 375 -8.53 -8.01 37.15
C ARG A 375 -8.18 -7.37 38.49
N ASP A 376 -7.26 -6.42 38.51
CA ASP A 376 -6.72 -5.84 39.74
C ASP A 376 -7.36 -4.48 40.05
N GLY A 377 -8.47 -4.50 40.79
CA GLY A 377 -9.14 -3.30 41.25
C GLY A 377 -8.27 -2.39 42.14
N SER A 378 -7.10 -2.85 42.59
CA SER A 378 -6.18 -2.10 43.46
C SER A 378 -5.04 -1.39 42.72
N MET A 379 -4.70 -1.80 41.48
CA MET A 379 -3.59 -1.21 40.70
C MET A 379 -3.94 0.06 39.90
N ASN A 380 -5.09 0.69 40.18
CA ASN A 380 -5.49 1.97 39.58
C ASN A 380 -5.54 3.12 40.62
N PRO A 381 -4.39 3.62 41.11
CA PRO A 381 -4.35 4.71 42.09
C PRO A 381 -4.81 6.08 41.53
N GLY A 382 -5.08 6.18 40.23
CA GLY A 382 -5.50 7.42 39.57
C GLY A 382 -7.01 7.68 39.54
N GLY A 383 -7.87 6.75 39.98
CA GLY A 383 -9.32 6.96 39.99
C GLY A 383 -9.97 7.18 38.61
N THR A 384 -9.21 7.15 37.52
CA THR A 384 -9.67 7.18 36.12
C THR A 384 -10.23 5.83 35.68
N ILE A 385 -10.96 5.16 36.56
CA ILE A 385 -12.00 4.25 36.12
C ILE A 385 -13.13 5.13 35.62
N GLY A 386 -13.19 5.30 34.30
CA GLY A 386 -14.49 5.22 33.66
C GLY A 386 -15.13 3.94 34.16
N LYS A 387 -16.28 4.06 34.83
CA LYS A 387 -17.19 2.96 35.13
C LYS A 387 -17.41 2.15 33.86
N VAL A 388 -16.55 1.19 33.56
CA VAL A 388 -16.89 0.10 32.67
C VAL A 388 -17.38 -0.95 33.65
N ASP A 389 -18.68 -0.92 33.91
CA ASP A 389 -19.33 -1.98 34.67
C ASP A 389 -18.94 -3.31 34.00
N PRO A 390 -18.51 -4.35 34.72
CA PRO A 390 -18.28 -5.67 34.13
C PRO A 390 -19.51 -6.21 33.37
N THR A 391 -20.71 -5.69 33.68
CA THR A 391 -21.96 -5.95 32.95
C THR A 391 -22.12 -5.10 31.66
N ASP A 392 -21.40 -3.98 31.55
CA ASP A 392 -21.23 -3.18 30.32
C ASP A 392 -20.09 -3.72 29.43
N CYS A 393 -19.48 -4.84 29.81
CA CYS A 393 -18.50 -5.53 28.98
C CYS A 393 -19.23 -6.23 27.82
N PRO A 394 -19.13 -5.74 26.56
CA PRO A 394 -20.11 -5.96 25.50
C PRO A 394 -19.97 -7.31 24.76
N PHE A 395 -19.36 -8.29 25.40
CA PHE A 395 -19.13 -9.61 24.82
C PHE A 395 -19.89 -10.64 25.63
N SER A 396 -21.21 -10.51 25.56
CA SER A 396 -22.10 -11.60 25.90
C SER A 396 -21.88 -12.75 24.92
N CYS A 397 -21.27 -13.84 25.42
CA CYS A 397 -21.26 -15.17 24.82
C CYS A 397 -20.86 -15.29 23.33
N ARG A 398 -19.58 -15.09 22.98
CA ARG A 398 -19.01 -15.56 21.69
C ARG A 398 -17.59 -16.08 21.85
N ARG A 399 -17.27 -17.19 21.16
CA ARG A 399 -15.92 -17.74 21.05
C ARG A 399 -15.08 -16.81 20.17
N VAL A 400 -14.02 -16.24 20.72
CA VAL A 400 -13.06 -15.41 19.97
C VAL A 400 -11.76 -16.19 19.85
N CYS A 401 -11.37 -16.55 18.64
CA CYS A 401 -10.07 -17.16 18.37
C CYS A 401 -8.99 -16.08 18.38
N VAL A 402 -7.92 -16.27 19.16
CA VAL A 402 -6.79 -15.34 19.22
C VAL A 402 -5.56 -16.00 18.62
N SER A 403 -4.90 -15.32 17.69
CA SER A 403 -3.70 -15.82 17.01
C SER A 403 -2.57 -14.78 17.02
N CYS A 404 -1.33 -15.27 16.87
CA CYS A 404 -0.14 -14.42 16.80
C CYS A 404 0.45 -14.44 15.38
N VAL A 405 0.57 -13.29 14.72
CA VAL A 405 1.03 -13.20 13.31
C VAL A 405 2.40 -13.85 13.09
N GLU A 406 3.29 -13.71 14.07
CA GLU A 406 4.68 -14.13 13.98
C GLU A 406 4.88 -15.62 14.29
N LYS A 407 3.89 -16.25 14.95
CA LYS A 407 4.00 -17.63 15.43
C LYS A 407 2.89 -18.46 14.82
N ARG A 408 3.25 -19.41 13.95
CA ARG A 408 2.27 -20.35 13.35
C ARG A 408 1.60 -21.18 14.45
N GLY A 409 0.30 -20.96 14.67
CA GLY A 409 -0.54 -21.72 15.59
C GLY A 409 -1.62 -20.84 16.21
N ASP A 410 -2.87 -21.28 16.13
CA ASP A 410 -4.03 -20.55 16.67
C ASP A 410 -4.28 -20.95 18.13
N ALA A 411 -4.76 -20.01 18.95
CA ALA A 411 -5.38 -20.30 20.24
C ALA A 411 -6.90 -20.07 20.10
N GLU A 412 -7.67 -21.15 19.98
CA GLU A 412 -9.13 -21.07 19.98
C GLU A 412 -9.62 -20.88 21.42
N ILE A 413 -10.25 -19.73 21.71
CA ILE A 413 -10.77 -19.44 23.06
C ILE A 413 -12.30 -19.42 22.99
N SER A 414 -12.89 -20.36 23.72
CA SER A 414 -14.30 -20.68 23.69
C SER A 414 -14.92 -20.42 25.06
N SER A 415 -15.76 -19.38 25.23
CA SER A 415 -16.51 -19.15 26.47
C SER A 415 -18.00 -18.90 26.20
N ASP A 416 -18.86 -19.71 26.81
CA ASP A 416 -20.30 -19.45 26.97
C ASP A 416 -20.53 -18.66 28.27
N MET A 417 -20.10 -17.39 28.34
CA MET A 417 -20.32 -16.55 29.53
C MET A 417 -20.39 -15.06 29.17
N ASP A 418 -21.11 -14.29 30.00
CA ASP A 418 -21.55 -12.92 29.75
C ASP A 418 -20.51 -11.80 29.99
N SER A 419 -19.20 -12.10 30.07
CA SER A 419 -18.18 -11.03 30.19
C SER A 419 -16.75 -11.47 29.83
N TRP A 420 -15.87 -10.52 29.43
CA TRP A 420 -14.43 -10.80 29.24
C TRP A 420 -13.72 -11.24 30.51
N THR A 421 -14.28 -10.98 31.70
CA THR A 421 -13.77 -11.55 32.94
C THR A 421 -13.78 -13.09 32.89
N ALA A 422 -14.72 -13.70 32.15
CA ALA A 422 -14.74 -15.12 31.86
C ALA A 422 -13.77 -15.52 30.74
N PHE A 423 -13.70 -14.77 29.62
CA PHE A 423 -12.67 -14.98 28.57
C PHE A 423 -11.25 -14.98 29.15
N PHE A 424 -10.97 -14.05 30.06
CA PHE A 424 -9.70 -13.94 30.76
C PHE A 424 -9.51 -15.01 31.82
N ARG A 425 -10.57 -15.52 32.46
CA ARG A 425 -10.50 -16.74 33.28
C ARG A 425 -10.28 -17.99 32.43
N ILE A 426 -10.71 -18.01 31.17
CA ILE A 426 -10.41 -19.10 30.23
C ILE A 426 -8.99 -19.04 29.72
N LEU A 427 -8.42 -17.87 29.40
CA LEU A 427 -6.97 -17.74 29.16
C LEU A 427 -6.14 -18.33 30.33
N ARG A 428 -6.68 -18.26 31.56
CA ARG A 428 -6.11 -18.86 32.77
C ARG A 428 -6.34 -20.37 32.91
N THR A 429 -7.45 -20.93 32.39
CA THR A 429 -7.70 -22.40 32.40
C THR A 429 -7.28 -23.11 31.12
N SER A 430 -7.00 -22.38 30.04
CA SER A 430 -6.55 -22.88 28.72
C SER A 430 -5.04 -23.04 28.62
N THR A 431 -4.32 -22.96 29.75
CA THR A 431 -2.99 -23.60 29.90
C THR A 431 -3.00 -25.07 29.43
N MET A 432 -4.18 -25.69 29.24
CA MET A 432 -4.35 -27.03 28.68
C MET A 432 -4.56 -27.15 27.15
N TYR A 433 -4.74 -26.07 26.37
CA TYR A 433 -5.14 -26.20 24.94
C TYR A 433 -4.56 -25.18 23.94
N THR A 434 -3.55 -24.38 24.29
CA THR A 434 -2.75 -23.74 23.24
C THR A 434 -1.74 -24.75 22.71
N GLN A 435 -1.76 -25.04 21.40
CA GLN A 435 -0.69 -25.83 20.76
C GLN A 435 0.62 -25.04 20.62
N ASN A 436 0.62 -23.77 21.01
CA ASN A 436 1.72 -22.84 20.80
C ASN A 436 2.37 -22.48 22.16
N PRO A 437 3.48 -23.15 22.54
CA PRO A 437 4.11 -23.01 23.87
C PRO A 437 4.53 -21.56 24.16
N ASP A 438 4.88 -20.87 23.10
CA ASP A 438 5.29 -19.48 23.08
C ASP A 438 4.16 -18.49 23.46
N ILE A 439 2.90 -18.81 23.13
CA ILE A 439 1.73 -18.04 23.58
C ILE A 439 1.41 -18.40 25.04
N ALA A 440 1.60 -19.67 25.42
CA ALA A 440 1.42 -20.12 26.79
C ALA A 440 2.41 -19.40 27.73
N ASP A 441 3.68 -19.30 27.35
CA ASP A 441 4.72 -18.57 28.12
C ASP A 441 4.38 -17.09 28.30
N MET A 442 3.82 -16.44 27.28
CA MET A 442 3.35 -15.05 27.38
C MET A 442 2.20 -14.91 28.38
N ILE A 443 1.28 -15.88 28.41
CA ILE A 443 0.17 -15.92 29.37
C ILE A 443 0.68 -16.19 30.79
N GLU A 444 1.57 -17.16 30.97
CA GLU A 444 2.16 -17.52 32.27
C GLU A 444 3.03 -16.38 32.84
N GLY A 445 3.73 -15.64 31.98
CA GLY A 445 4.50 -14.45 32.37
C GLY A 445 3.66 -13.35 33.02
N LEU A 446 2.35 -13.29 32.74
CA LEU A 446 1.42 -12.33 33.37
C LEU A 446 1.03 -12.71 34.79
N GLU A 447 1.14 -13.99 35.17
CA GLU A 447 0.73 -14.48 36.50
C GLU A 447 1.82 -14.33 37.56
N ARG A 448 3.06 -14.04 37.17
CA ARG A 448 4.15 -13.81 38.11
C ARG A 448 4.04 -12.39 38.68
N PRO A 449 3.84 -12.23 40.01
CA PRO A 449 3.92 -10.90 40.63
C PRO A 449 5.31 -10.32 40.36
N GLN A 450 5.37 -9.10 39.81
CA GLN A 450 6.61 -8.35 39.64
C GLN A 450 7.12 -7.81 40.97
#